data_AF-A0A8T4KCM5-F1
#
_entry.id   AF-A0A8T4KCM5-F1
#
_cell.length_a   1.000
_cell.length_b   1.000
_cell.length_c   1.000
_cell.angle_alpha   90.00
_cell.angle_beta   90.00
_cell.angle_gamma   90.00
#
_symmetry.space_group_name_H-M   'P 1'
#
loop_
_entity.id
_entity.type
_entity.pdbx_description
1 polymer ?
#
loop_
_entity_poly.entity_id
_entity_poly.type
_entity_poly.pdbx_seq_one_letter_code
_entity_poly.pdbx_strand_id
1 'polypeptide(L)' 'MELTLQPLRKLIKRAGAKRVSDKAAAELGKELEGRTKVLLLEAKRLSEHSGRRTVMKRDVRAARKILENE' A
#
# COMPACT_ATOMS: atom_id res chain seq x y z
N MET A 1 11.48 -4.50 -3.60
CA MET A 1 10.95 -3.22 -3.09
C MET A 1 11.01 -2.23 -4.23
N GLU A 2 9.83 -1.84 -4.70
CA GLU A 2 9.67 -0.92 -5.84
C GLU A 2 9.60 0.55 -5.38
N LEU A 3 9.32 0.77 -4.09
CA LEU A 3 9.23 2.11 -3.52
C LEU A 3 10.62 2.74 -3.35
N THR A 4 10.80 3.94 -3.91
CA THR A 4 12.03 4.72 -3.71
C THR A 4 12.13 5.20 -2.26
N LEU A 5 13.37 5.37 -1.76
CA LEU A 5 13.60 5.74 -0.36
C LEU A 5 13.11 7.15 -0.02
N GLN A 6 13.14 8.09 -0.97
CA GLN A 6 12.87 9.50 -0.69
C GLN A 6 11.41 9.80 -0.28
N PRO A 7 10.36 9.25 -0.94
CA PRO A 7 8.99 9.32 -0.45
C PRO A 7 8.81 8.71 0.95
N LEU A 8 9.44 7.57 1.21
CA LEU A 8 9.36 6.87 2.50
C LEU A 8 10.00 7.73 3.61
N ARG A 9 11.15 8.35 3.34
CA ARG A 9 11.79 9.33 4.23
C ARG A 9 10.87 10.52 4.52
N LYS A 10 10.16 11.04 3.51
CA LYS A 10 9.20 12.14 3.69
C LYS A 10 8.04 11.74 4.61
N LEU A 11 7.51 10.52 4.48
CA LEU A 11 6.46 10.01 5.36
C LEU A 11 6.94 9.95 6.82
N ILE A 12 8.13 9.40 7.06
CA ILE A 12 8.71 9.31 8.42
C ILE A 12 8.98 10.71 9.00
N LYS A 13 9.49 11.66 8.19
CA LYS A 13 9.69 13.05 8.62
C LYS A 13 8.39 13.77 8.96
N ARG A 14 7.30 13.52 8.22
CA ARG A 14 5.97 14.07 8.53
C ARG A 14 5.42 13.57 9.87
N ALA A 15 5.85 12.39 10.33
CA ALA A 15 5.56 11.89 11.66
C ALA A 15 6.44 12.52 12.77
N GLY A 16 7.28 13.52 12.45
CA GLY A 16 8.07 14.28 13.41
C GLY A 16 9.55 13.89 13.50
N ALA A 17 10.01 12.91 12.72
CA ALA A 17 11.42 12.52 12.73
C ALA A 17 12.32 13.60 12.12
N LYS A 18 13.35 14.06 12.85
CA LYS A 18 14.33 15.04 12.35
C LYS A 18 15.29 14.44 11.31
N ARG A 19 15.75 13.20 11.55
CA ARG A 19 16.65 12.44 10.67
C ARG A 19 16.08 11.05 10.41
N VAL A 20 16.39 10.49 9.26
CA VAL A 20 15.94 9.15 8.83
C VAL A 20 17.14 8.46 8.19
N SER A 21 17.36 7.17 8.43
CA SER A 21 18.39 6.38 7.74
C SER A 21 17.81 5.71 6.50
N ASP A 22 18.65 5.29 5.54
CA ASP A 22 18.16 4.52 4.38
C ASP A 22 17.53 3.20 4.81
N LYS A 23 18.11 2.54 5.84
CA LYS A 23 17.57 1.30 6.40
C LYS A 23 16.16 1.49 6.97
N ALA A 24 15.91 2.57 7.71
CA ALA A 24 14.57 2.85 8.25
C ALA A 24 13.55 3.13 7.14
N ALA A 25 13.96 3.88 6.11
CA ALA A 25 13.10 4.13 4.95
C ALA A 25 12.78 2.84 4.19
N ALA A 26 13.79 1.99 3.96
CA ALA A 26 13.60 0.69 3.32
C ALA A 26 12.66 -0.20 4.15
N GLU A 27 12.87 -0.32 5.46
CA GLU A 27 12.03 -1.18 6.29
C GLU A 27 10.55 -0.77 6.28
N LEU A 28 10.27 0.53 6.31
CA LEU A 28 8.90 1.04 6.11
C LEU A 28 8.33 0.60 4.75
N GLY A 29 9.14 0.64 3.69
CA GLY A 29 8.72 0.18 2.37
C GLY A 29 8.28 -1.29 2.36
N LYS A 30 9.07 -2.17 3.01
CA LYS A 30 8.72 -3.60 3.12
C LYS A 30 7.43 -3.80 3.91
N GLU A 31 7.29 -3.09 5.03
CA GLU A 31 6.11 -3.18 5.88
C GLU A 31 4.84 -2.74 5.13
N LEU A 32 4.91 -1.65 4.36
CA LEU A 32 3.80 -1.17 3.53
C LEU A 32 3.45 -2.16 2.41
N GLU A 33 4.44 -2.72 1.72
CA GLU A 33 4.23 -3.77 0.71
C GLU A 33 3.57 -5.01 1.33
N GLY A 34 4.03 -5.43 2.52
CA GLY A 34 3.45 -6.55 3.26
C GLY A 34 1.98 -6.32 3.63
N ARG A 35 1.66 -5.18 4.26
CA ARG A 35 0.29 -4.84 4.69
C ARG A 35 -0.68 -4.67 3.53
N THR A 36 -0.20 -4.21 2.37
CA THR A 36 -1.07 -3.94 1.22
C THR A 36 -1.24 -5.13 0.28
N LYS A 37 -0.42 -6.19 0.41
CA LYS A 37 -0.45 -7.34 -0.50
C LYS A 37 -1.85 -7.95 -0.67
N VAL A 38 -2.53 -8.26 0.43
CA VAL A 38 -3.88 -8.87 0.39
C VAL A 38 -4.90 -7.91 -0.20
N LEU A 39 -4.86 -6.63 0.22
CA LEU A 39 -5.73 -5.57 -0.31
C LEU A 39 -5.61 -5.43 -1.84
N LEU A 40 -4.38 -5.47 -2.38
CA LEU A 40 -4.13 -5.34 -3.80
C LEU A 40 -4.64 -6.54 -4.59
N LEU A 41 -4.46 -7.76 -4.07
CA LEU A 41 -4.98 -8.97 -4.68
C LEU A 41 -6.51 -8.95 -4.74
N GLU A 42 -7.17 -8.54 -3.66
CA GLU A 42 -8.63 -8.46 -3.62
C GLU A 42 -9.16 -7.34 -4.53
N ALA A 43 -8.51 -6.17 -4.55
CA ALA A 43 -8.87 -5.11 -5.49
C ALA A 43 -8.74 -5.54 -6.96
N LYS A 44 -7.69 -6.31 -7.29
CA LYS A 44 -7.53 -6.92 -8.63
C LYS A 44 -8.69 -7.87 -8.92
N ARG A 45 -8.99 -8.80 -8.01
CA ARG A 45 -10.08 -9.77 -8.13
C ARG A 45 -11.43 -9.10 -8.37
N LEU A 46 -11.76 -8.05 -7.62
CA LEU A 46 -13.00 -7.30 -7.78
C LEU A 46 -13.09 -6.60 -9.15
N SER A 47 -11.97 -6.08 -9.65
CA SER A 47 -11.92 -5.50 -10.99
C SER A 47 -12.19 -6.55 -12.08
N GLU A 48 -11.60 -7.73 -11.95
CA GLU A 48 -11.77 -8.86 -12.88
C GLU A 48 -13.19 -9.42 -12.84
N HIS A 49 -13.78 -9.56 -11.65
CA HIS A 49 -15.17 -9.98 -11.48
C HIS A 49 -16.16 -9.01 -12.16
N SER A 50 -15.79 -7.74 -12.25
CA SER A 50 -16.56 -6.72 -12.97
C SER A 50 -16.27 -6.68 -14.49
N GLY A 51 -15.54 -7.65 -15.04
CA GLY A 51 -15.13 -7.70 -16.44
C GLY A 51 -14.09 -6.65 -16.85
N ARG A 52 -13.44 -5.98 -15.89
CA ARG A 52 -12.44 -4.93 -16.16
C ARG A 52 -11.02 -5.44 -15.94
N ARG A 53 -10.09 -4.94 -16.74
CA ARG A 53 -8.64 -5.11 -16.52
C ARG A 53 -8.01 -3.96 -15.72
N THR A 54 -8.75 -2.86 -15.58
CA THR A 54 -8.29 -1.67 -14.86
C THR A 54 -8.82 -1.69 -13.43
N VAL A 55 -7.90 -1.75 -12.46
CA VAL A 55 -8.21 -1.55 -11.04
C VAL A 55 -8.58 -0.09 -10.82
N MET A 56 -9.80 0.15 -10.35
CA MET A 56 -10.33 1.49 -10.08
C MET A 56 -10.37 1.77 -8.58
N LYS A 57 -10.53 3.05 -8.24
CA LYS A 57 -10.71 3.53 -6.87
C LYS A 57 -11.80 2.76 -6.09
N ARG A 58 -12.88 2.35 -6.77
CA ARG A 58 -13.97 1.58 -6.17
C ARG A 58 -13.54 0.18 -5.72
N ASP A 59 -12.63 -0.45 -6.45
CA ASP A 59 -12.16 -1.81 -6.17
C ASP A 59 -11.29 -1.80 -4.91
N VAL A 60 -10.38 -0.82 -4.79
CA VAL A 60 -9.55 -0.64 -3.58
C VAL A 60 -10.40 -0.35 -2.34
N ARG A 61 -11.45 0.45 -2.49
CA ARG A 61 -12.37 0.76 -1.38
C ARG A 61 -13.20 -0.47 -0.96
N ALA A 62 -13.69 -1.23 -1.93
CA ALA A 62 -14.46 -2.44 -1.66
C ALA A 62 -13.58 -3.53 -1.02
N ALA A 63 -12.38 -3.76 -1.55
CA ALA A 63 -11.39 -4.67 -0.97
C ALA A 63 -11.08 -4.32 0.49
N ARG A 64 -10.88 -3.04 0.81
CA ARG A 64 -10.68 -2.60 2.20
C ARG A 64 -11.87 -2.99 3.09
N LYS A 65 -13.09 -2.70 2.64
CA LYS A 65 -14.29 -3.04 3.40
C LYS A 65 -14.45 -4.54 3.61
N ILE A 66 -14.10 -5.36 2.63
CA ILE A 66 -14.13 -6.82 2.76
C ILE A 66 -13.18 -7.25 3.87
N LEU A 67 -11.93 -6.79 3.83
CA LEU A 67 -10.90 -7.16 4.81
C LEU A 67 -11.12 -6.57 6.22
N GLU A 68 -11.87 -5.48 6.36
CA GLU A 68 -12.24 -4.90 7.66
C GLU A 68 -13.38 -5.68 8.36
N ASN A 69 -14.13 -6.50 7.61
CA ASN A 69 -15.28 -7.27 8.10
C ASN A 69 -14.98 -8.78 8.25
N GLU A 70 -13.74 -9.20 8.01
CA GLU A 70 -13.21 -10.55 8.26
C GLU A 70 -12.45 -10.60 9.59
#